data_AF-A0A3B9D106-F1
#
_entry.id   AF-A0A3B9D106-F1
#
_cell.length_a   1.000
_cell.length_b   1.000
_cell.length_c   1.000
_cell.angle_alpha   90.00
_cell.angle_beta   90.00
_cell.angle_gamma   90.00
#
_symmetry.space_group_name_H-M   'P 1'
#
loop_
_entity.id
_entity.type
_entity.pdbx_description
1 polymer ?
#
loop_
_entity_poly.entity_id
_entity_poly.type
_entity_poly.pdbx_seq_one_letter_code
_entity_poly.pdbx_strand_id
1 'polypeptide(L)'
;MWSSDCTPTRVIMDADFDPYHLWLSIPPAEQPAHHYRLLGLELFEANPDVIDIAANRLSSWVRMEAAKGRQKVGRKLLRQIDVARTILLHPESKSKYDTGLTKQGNSPAAQEQSTPSDRFDPYHNWLGIAPAEQPATHYRLLGLTEFEEHPEVITAAASRQSAYLHTAATGAHRRESQQLLNEVAKARLTLLDDKQRAAYDRSLRKKRHKERESKLSLEVGDGLGLLEKESPRSSTDSLQLRERKSRRPTETSLGVLDAENNHGVEELSPATRNTSRLTQFQLRVLGSSAAALLIIAMLSFAFRRGS
;
A
#
# COMPACT_ATOMS: atom_id res chain seq x y z
N MET A 1 -33.59 -26.30 -4.56
CA MET A 1 -34.17 -24.94 -4.64
C MET A 1 -33.49 -24.09 -3.58
N TRP A 2 -32.69 -23.12 -4.05
CA TRP A 2 -31.97 -22.02 -3.39
C TRP A 2 -31.61 -22.12 -1.89
N SER A 3 -30.32 -22.38 -1.61
CA SER A 3 -29.66 -21.84 -0.41
C SER A 3 -29.17 -20.43 -0.74
N SER A 4 -29.83 -19.44 -0.15
CA SER A 4 -29.40 -18.04 -0.16
C SER A 4 -28.41 -17.82 0.96
N ASP A 5 -27.12 -18.12 0.72
CA ASP A 5 -26.03 -17.63 1.56
C ASP A 5 -25.80 -16.15 1.22
N CYS A 6 -26.69 -15.29 1.72
CA CYS A 6 -26.43 -13.86 1.78
C CYS A 6 -25.42 -13.63 2.91
N THR A 7 -24.14 -13.48 2.57
CA THR A 7 -23.18 -12.90 3.50
C THR A 7 -23.64 -11.48 3.83
N PRO A 8 -23.81 -11.12 5.12
CA PRO A 8 -24.17 -9.76 5.47
C PRO A 8 -23.03 -8.84 5.03
N THR A 9 -23.32 -7.88 4.16
CA THR A 9 -22.41 -6.78 3.85
C THR A 9 -22.04 -6.11 5.17
N ARG A 10 -20.81 -6.32 5.63
CA ARG A 10 -20.30 -5.70 6.85
C ARG A 10 -20.39 -4.19 6.67
N VAL A 11 -21.11 -3.53 7.59
CA VAL A 11 -21.14 -2.07 7.64
C VAL A 11 -19.89 -1.63 8.40
N ILE A 12 -18.97 -0.90 7.76
CA ILE A 12 -17.83 -0.31 8.46
C ILE A 12 -18.33 0.75 9.44
N MET A 13 -18.11 0.49 10.73
CA MET A 13 -18.32 1.46 11.80
C MET A 13 -17.30 2.59 11.68
N ASP A 14 -17.66 3.81 12.09
CA ASP A 14 -16.76 4.96 11.98
C ASP A 14 -15.43 4.82 12.74
N ALA A 15 -15.38 3.96 13.77
CA ALA A 15 -14.16 3.65 14.52
C ALA A 15 -13.17 2.77 13.73
N ASP A 16 -13.65 1.98 12.77
CA ASP A 16 -12.85 1.06 11.95
C ASP A 16 -12.49 1.69 10.58
N PHE A 17 -12.97 2.90 10.30
CA PHE A 17 -12.76 3.57 9.03
C PHE A 17 -11.37 4.21 8.97
N ASP A 18 -10.41 3.47 8.44
CA ASP A 18 -9.11 4.01 8.01
C ASP A 18 -9.14 4.40 6.53
N PRO A 19 -9.15 5.69 6.18
CA PRO A 19 -9.22 6.13 4.79
C PRO A 19 -7.94 5.85 4.00
N TYR A 20 -6.77 5.73 4.65
CA TYR A 20 -5.52 5.38 3.97
C TYR A 20 -5.56 3.91 3.55
N HIS A 21 -6.02 3.04 4.44
CA HIS A 21 -6.15 1.62 4.13
C HIS A 21 -7.26 1.36 3.12
N LEU A 22 -8.47 1.87 3.38
CA LEU A 22 -9.64 1.58 2.54
C LEU A 22 -9.58 2.22 1.15
N TRP A 23 -9.10 3.46 1.04
CA TRP A 23 -9.15 4.17 -0.24
C TRP A 23 -7.83 4.20 -0.99
N LEU A 24 -6.71 4.18 -0.26
CA LEU A 24 -5.37 4.25 -0.83
C LEU A 24 -4.63 2.91 -0.75
N SER A 25 -5.21 1.90 -0.09
CA SER A 25 -4.61 0.58 0.09
C SER A 25 -3.28 0.64 0.85
N ILE A 26 -3.18 1.56 1.82
CA ILE A 26 -2.00 1.77 2.68
C ILE A 26 -2.34 1.25 4.08
N PRO A 27 -1.85 0.07 4.48
CA PRO A 27 -2.15 -0.49 5.79
C PRO A 27 -1.57 0.37 6.92
N PRO A 28 -2.10 0.30 8.15
CA PRO A 28 -1.62 1.11 9.28
C PRO A 28 -0.12 1.00 9.54
N ALA A 29 0.49 -0.17 9.30
CA ALA A 29 1.92 -0.39 9.47
C ALA A 29 2.80 0.40 8.48
N GLU A 30 2.24 0.88 7.37
CA GLU A 30 2.92 1.68 6.35
C GLU A 30 2.62 3.19 6.48
N GLN A 31 1.96 3.61 7.57
CA GLN A 31 1.59 5.01 7.80
C GLN A 31 2.57 5.70 8.77
N PRO A 32 2.98 6.97 8.50
CA PRO A 32 2.61 7.78 7.35
C PRO A 32 3.35 7.37 6.07
N ALA A 33 2.63 7.32 4.95
CA ALA A 33 3.21 7.00 3.65
C ALA A 33 4.05 8.15 3.07
N HIS A 34 5.18 7.81 2.45
CA HIS A 34 5.95 8.73 1.61
C HIS A 34 5.19 9.05 0.30
N HIS A 35 5.58 10.11 -0.41
CA HIS A 35 4.86 10.61 -1.60
C HIS A 35 4.65 9.56 -2.70
N TYR A 36 5.67 8.76 -3.04
CA TYR A 36 5.52 7.66 -4.00
C TYR A 36 4.46 6.64 -3.57
N ARG A 37 4.52 6.20 -2.31
CA ARG A 37 3.58 5.23 -1.76
C ARG A 37 2.16 5.76 -1.69
N LEU A 38 2.01 7.05 -1.37
CA LEU A 38 0.73 7.76 -1.38
C LEU A 38 0.07 7.70 -2.76
N LEU A 39 0.85 7.87 -3.84
CA LEU A 39 0.37 7.80 -5.22
C LEU A 39 0.24 6.37 -5.76
N GLY A 40 0.71 5.37 -5.01
CA GLY A 40 0.73 3.96 -5.42
C GLY A 40 1.82 3.63 -6.44
N LEU A 41 2.87 4.46 -6.49
CA LEU A 41 4.01 4.35 -7.39
C LEU A 41 5.16 3.59 -6.74
N GLU A 42 6.03 3.03 -7.59
CA GLU A 42 7.34 2.58 -7.14
C GLU A 42 8.16 3.75 -6.59
N LEU A 43 9.02 3.43 -5.64
CA LEU A 43 9.94 4.40 -5.07
C LEU A 43 10.87 4.94 -6.15
N PHE A 44 11.03 6.27 -6.17
CA PHE A 44 11.88 6.99 -7.11
C PHE A 44 11.42 7.01 -8.56
N GLU A 45 10.15 6.69 -8.86
CA GLU A 45 9.56 6.82 -10.21
C GLU A 45 10.08 8.08 -10.92
N ALA A 46 10.64 7.88 -12.11
CA ALA A 46 11.35 8.90 -12.87
C ALA A 46 10.45 9.56 -13.93
N ASN A 47 9.44 8.86 -14.41
CA ASN A 47 8.57 9.33 -15.49
C ASN A 47 7.53 10.35 -14.96
N PRO A 48 7.61 11.63 -15.36
CA PRO A 48 6.67 12.65 -14.89
C PRO A 48 5.22 12.38 -15.33
N ASP A 49 5.01 11.75 -16.49
CA ASP A 49 3.68 11.43 -16.97
C ASP A 49 3.03 10.35 -16.09
N VAL A 50 3.79 9.34 -15.68
CA VAL A 50 3.33 8.29 -14.75
C VAL A 50 2.96 8.91 -13.40
N ILE A 51 3.76 9.85 -12.90
CA ILE A 51 3.49 10.58 -11.66
C ILE A 51 2.19 11.39 -11.77
N ASP A 52 2.04 12.16 -12.83
CA ASP A 52 0.87 13.02 -13.03
C ASP A 52 -0.41 12.18 -13.20
N ILE A 53 -0.35 11.14 -14.03
CA ILE A 53 -1.45 10.19 -14.24
C ILE A 53 -1.87 9.55 -12.92
N ALA A 54 -0.91 9.05 -12.13
CA ALA A 54 -1.20 8.40 -10.85
C ALA A 54 -1.89 9.36 -9.87
N ALA A 55 -1.40 10.60 -9.76
CA ALA A 55 -1.99 11.62 -8.90
C ALA A 55 -3.41 12.04 -9.36
N ASN A 56 -3.63 12.19 -10.66
CA ASN A 56 -4.92 12.55 -11.23
C ASN A 56 -5.96 11.44 -11.05
N ARG A 57 -5.56 10.20 -11.28
CA ARG A 57 -6.39 9.00 -11.03
C ARG A 57 -6.80 8.93 -9.57
N LEU A 58 -5.83 9.02 -8.65
CA LEU A 58 -6.10 8.90 -7.23
C LEU A 58 -6.96 10.06 -6.71
N SER A 59 -6.71 11.28 -7.15
CA SER A 59 -7.55 12.44 -6.80
C SER A 59 -8.98 12.27 -7.26
N SER A 60 -9.19 11.77 -8.48
CA SER A 60 -10.53 11.53 -9.03
C SER A 60 -11.28 10.48 -8.24
N TRP A 61 -10.59 9.38 -7.89
CA TRP A 61 -11.14 8.34 -7.02
C TRP A 61 -11.55 8.88 -5.64
N VAL A 62 -10.65 9.59 -4.96
CA VAL A 62 -10.92 10.14 -3.62
C VAL A 62 -12.07 11.15 -3.65
N ARG A 63 -12.21 11.96 -4.70
CA ARG A 63 -13.36 12.87 -4.85
C ARG A 63 -14.68 12.10 -4.94
N MET A 64 -14.74 11.06 -5.78
CA MET A 64 -15.94 10.24 -5.93
C MET A 64 -16.32 9.53 -4.63
N GLU A 65 -15.34 8.94 -3.95
CA GLU A 65 -15.60 8.20 -2.72
C GLU A 65 -16.00 9.13 -1.56
N ALA A 66 -15.31 10.27 -1.43
CA ALA A 66 -15.64 11.25 -0.41
C ALA A 66 -17.01 11.91 -0.61
N ALA A 67 -17.50 12.00 -1.86
CA ALA A 67 -18.84 12.50 -2.17
C ALA A 67 -19.95 11.64 -1.57
N LYS A 68 -19.68 10.37 -1.24
CA LYS A 68 -20.63 9.45 -0.60
C LYS A 68 -20.86 9.71 0.90
N GLY A 69 -20.27 10.76 1.48
CA GLY A 69 -20.54 11.20 2.86
C GLY A 69 -19.31 11.49 3.73
N ARG A 70 -18.09 11.43 3.17
CA ARG A 70 -16.82 11.61 3.90
C ARG A 70 -15.99 12.78 3.37
N GLN A 71 -16.62 13.91 3.04
CA GLN A 71 -15.97 15.05 2.35
C GLN A 71 -14.83 15.68 3.16
N LYS A 72 -14.91 15.72 4.50
CA LYS A 72 -13.84 16.28 5.34
C LYS A 72 -12.55 15.46 5.23
N VAL A 73 -12.67 14.13 5.29
CA VAL A 73 -11.54 13.21 5.13
C VAL A 73 -11.02 13.26 3.69
N GLY A 74 -11.92 13.25 2.70
CA GLY A 74 -11.55 13.41 1.29
C GLY A 74 -10.74 14.68 1.02
N ARG A 75 -11.16 15.84 1.54
CA ARG A 75 -10.41 17.09 1.39
C ARG A 75 -8.98 17.01 1.97
N LYS A 76 -8.80 16.33 3.11
CA LYS A 76 -7.47 16.12 3.70
C LYS A 76 -6.59 15.30 2.77
N LEU A 77 -7.10 14.18 2.27
CA LEU A 77 -6.35 13.31 1.36
C LEU A 77 -6.04 14.00 0.03
N LEU A 78 -7.00 14.73 -0.55
CA LEU A 78 -6.78 15.49 -1.78
C LEU A 78 -5.66 16.52 -1.64
N ARG A 79 -5.57 17.20 -0.49
CA ARG A 79 -4.44 18.10 -0.21
C ARG A 79 -3.11 17.34 -0.15
N GLN A 80 -3.07 16.17 0.47
CA GLN A 80 -1.84 15.36 0.54
C GLN A 80 -1.40 14.86 -0.84
N ILE A 81 -2.35 14.45 -1.67
CA ILE A 81 -2.11 14.02 -3.06
C ILE A 81 -1.56 15.20 -3.88
N ASP A 82 -2.15 16.38 -3.74
CA ASP A 82 -1.68 17.59 -4.44
C ASP A 82 -0.27 18.02 -4.02
N VAL A 83 0.05 17.92 -2.73
CA VAL A 83 1.41 18.16 -2.22
C VAL A 83 2.40 17.14 -2.81
N ALA A 84 2.05 15.85 -2.80
CA ALA A 84 2.91 14.80 -3.38
C ALA A 84 3.14 15.03 -4.86
N ARG A 85 2.08 15.32 -5.63
CA ARG A 85 2.14 15.63 -7.06
C ARG A 85 3.04 16.82 -7.33
N THR A 86 2.83 17.92 -6.62
CA THR A 86 3.64 19.15 -6.78
C THR A 86 5.11 18.87 -6.50
N ILE A 87 5.45 18.17 -5.41
CA ILE A 87 6.84 17.87 -5.08
C ILE A 87 7.49 16.97 -6.14
N LEU A 88 6.80 15.92 -6.57
CA LEU A 88 7.35 14.91 -7.46
C LEU A 88 7.41 15.36 -8.93
N LEU A 89 6.58 16.31 -9.38
CA LEU A 89 6.61 16.84 -10.74
C LEU A 89 7.62 18.00 -10.93
N HIS A 90 8.10 18.61 -9.85
CA HIS A 90 9.11 19.68 -9.94
C HIS A 90 10.52 19.08 -9.75
N PRO A 91 11.41 19.13 -10.76
CA PRO A 91 12.70 18.43 -10.72
C PRO A 91 13.57 18.75 -9.49
N GLU A 92 13.66 20.04 -9.12
CA GLU A 92 14.45 20.46 -7.95
C GLU A 92 13.86 19.95 -6.63
N SER A 93 12.53 20.04 -6.48
CA SER A 93 11.82 19.57 -5.30
C SER A 93 11.90 18.06 -5.17
N LYS A 94 11.72 17.33 -6.28
CA LYS A 94 11.87 15.87 -6.36
C LYS A 94 13.27 15.44 -5.97
N SER A 95 14.32 16.05 -6.54
CA SER A 95 15.71 15.71 -6.22
C SER A 95 16.04 15.90 -4.73
N LYS A 96 15.61 17.02 -4.13
CA LYS A 96 15.76 17.28 -2.69
C LYS A 96 15.02 16.24 -1.85
N TYR A 97 13.80 15.91 -2.25
CA TYR A 97 12.96 14.92 -1.58
C TYR A 97 13.56 13.52 -1.65
N ASP A 98 14.01 13.10 -2.84
CA ASP A 98 14.63 11.80 -3.10
C ASP A 98 15.93 11.64 -2.31
N THR A 99 16.75 12.69 -2.27
CA THR A 99 17.95 12.72 -1.41
C THR A 99 17.61 12.51 0.07
N GLY A 100 16.48 13.06 0.53
CA GLY A 100 15.97 12.85 1.88
C GLY A 100 15.60 11.39 2.15
N LEU A 101 14.88 10.75 1.22
CA LEU A 101 14.51 9.34 1.32
C LEU A 101 15.73 8.41 1.29
N THR A 102 16.72 8.69 0.44
CA THR A 102 17.96 7.90 0.40
C THR A 102 18.71 7.93 1.73
N LYS A 103 18.76 9.09 2.39
CA LYS A 103 19.35 9.22 3.74
C LYS A 103 18.57 8.47 4.82
N GLN A 104 17.29 8.20 4.60
CA GLN A 104 16.45 7.40 5.50
C GLN A 104 16.60 5.89 5.27
N GLY A 105 17.53 5.46 4.40
CA GLY A 105 17.80 4.06 4.12
C GLY A 105 16.99 3.49 2.95
N ASN A 106 16.26 4.33 2.21
CA ASN A 106 15.56 3.90 1.01
C ASN A 106 16.49 3.95 -0.21
N SER A 107 16.89 2.80 -0.75
CA SER A 107 17.84 2.77 -1.88
C SER A 107 17.15 2.82 -3.25
N PRO A 108 17.67 3.59 -4.21
CA PRO A 108 17.21 3.58 -5.61
C PRO A 108 17.76 2.39 -6.41
N ALA A 109 18.42 1.42 -5.78
CA ALA A 109 19.27 0.40 -6.40
C ALA A 109 18.58 -0.51 -7.43
N ALA A 110 17.24 -0.46 -7.57
CA ALA A 110 16.50 -1.18 -8.61
C ALA A 110 16.22 -0.34 -9.88
N GLN A 111 16.45 0.98 -9.86
CA GLN A 111 16.02 1.92 -10.90
C GLN A 111 17.10 2.26 -11.95
N GLU A 112 18.31 1.68 -11.86
CA GLU A 112 19.39 1.93 -12.84
C GLU A 112 19.14 1.30 -14.23
N GLN A 113 18.07 0.51 -14.39
CA GLN A 113 17.72 -0.16 -15.65
C GLN A 113 16.39 0.29 -16.26
N SER A 114 15.61 1.10 -15.55
CA SER A 114 14.41 1.75 -16.09
C SER A 114 14.82 3.01 -16.84
N THR A 115 15.46 2.82 -18.01
CA THR A 115 15.48 3.90 -19.00
C THR A 115 14.03 4.26 -19.32
N PRO A 116 13.69 5.55 -19.52
CA PRO A 116 12.40 5.91 -20.07
C PRO A 116 12.30 5.24 -21.43
N SER A 117 11.66 4.08 -21.49
CA SER A 117 11.36 3.46 -22.76
C SER A 117 10.35 4.38 -23.44
N ASP A 118 10.76 5.02 -24.53
CA ASP A 118 9.87 5.83 -25.40
C ASP A 118 8.64 5.03 -25.91
N ARG A 119 8.64 3.71 -25.69
CA ARG A 119 7.53 2.83 -26.00
C ARG A 119 6.51 2.82 -24.87
N PHE A 120 5.26 3.09 -25.22
CA PHE A 120 4.10 2.97 -24.34
C PHE A 120 4.01 1.56 -23.74
N ASP A 121 4.14 1.46 -22.41
CA ASP A 121 3.90 0.26 -21.63
C ASP A 121 2.61 0.45 -20.82
N PRO A 122 1.52 -0.28 -21.13
CA PRO A 122 0.25 -0.09 -20.44
C PRO A 122 0.31 -0.41 -18.93
N TYR A 123 1.23 -1.27 -18.47
CA TYR A 123 1.37 -1.54 -17.03
C TYR A 123 2.05 -0.39 -16.30
N HIS A 124 3.13 0.13 -16.88
CA HIS A 124 3.86 1.27 -16.30
C HIS A 124 3.04 2.56 -16.40
N ASN A 125 2.58 2.90 -17.61
CA ASN A 125 1.90 4.16 -17.90
C ASN A 125 0.56 4.31 -17.18
N TRP A 126 -0.20 3.23 -16.99
CA TRP A 126 -1.55 3.30 -16.41
C TRP A 126 -1.64 2.77 -14.99
N LEU A 127 -0.88 1.73 -14.65
CA LEU A 127 -0.93 1.13 -13.33
C LEU A 127 0.23 1.56 -12.43
N GLY A 128 1.29 2.19 -12.98
CA GLY A 128 2.49 2.55 -12.23
C GLY A 128 3.31 1.33 -11.82
N ILE A 129 3.29 0.28 -12.65
CA ILE A 129 4.03 -0.97 -12.42
C ILE A 129 5.23 -0.96 -13.35
N ALA A 130 6.42 -0.74 -12.80
CA ALA A 130 7.63 -0.65 -13.61
C ALA A 130 7.97 -1.99 -14.28
N PRO A 131 8.74 -1.99 -15.38
CA PRO A 131 9.15 -3.21 -16.07
C PRO A 131 9.86 -4.24 -15.16
N ALA A 132 10.62 -3.78 -14.16
CA ALA A 132 11.29 -4.64 -13.19
C ALA A 132 10.31 -5.41 -12.28
N GLU A 133 9.09 -4.92 -12.10
CA GLU A 133 8.02 -5.57 -11.34
C GLU A 133 7.14 -6.49 -12.20
N GLN A 134 7.43 -6.63 -13.50
CA GLN A 134 6.65 -7.45 -14.42
C GLN A 134 7.22 -8.87 -14.54
N PRO A 135 6.37 -9.92 -14.60
CA PRO A 135 4.91 -9.89 -14.63
C PRO A 135 4.29 -9.54 -13.27
N ALA A 136 3.25 -8.69 -13.29
CA ALA A 136 2.58 -8.21 -12.09
C ALA A 136 1.86 -9.34 -11.33
N THR A 137 1.88 -9.26 -9.99
CA THR A 137 1.03 -10.11 -9.14
C THR A 137 -0.41 -9.60 -9.13
N HIS A 138 -1.36 -10.42 -8.67
CA HIS A 138 -2.75 -9.97 -8.48
C HIS A 138 -2.83 -8.78 -7.51
N TYR A 139 -2.01 -8.77 -6.45
CA TYR A 139 -1.93 -7.65 -5.53
C TYR A 139 -1.39 -6.39 -6.22
N ARG A 140 -0.32 -6.52 -7.02
CA ARG A 140 0.28 -5.39 -7.74
C ARG A 140 -0.66 -4.80 -8.79
N LEU A 141 -1.39 -5.63 -9.54
CA LEU A 141 -2.43 -5.18 -10.49
C LEU A 141 -3.51 -4.32 -9.83
N LEU A 142 -3.88 -4.62 -8.58
CA LEU A 142 -4.86 -3.84 -7.83
C LEU A 142 -4.22 -2.63 -7.11
N GLY A 143 -2.90 -2.57 -7.02
CA GLY A 143 -2.17 -1.57 -6.22
C GLY A 143 -2.31 -1.81 -4.72
N LEU A 144 -2.32 -3.09 -4.31
CA LEU A 144 -2.39 -3.54 -2.93
C LEU A 144 -1.00 -3.95 -2.41
N THR A 145 -0.81 -3.88 -1.09
CA THR A 145 0.27 -4.61 -0.42
C THR A 145 0.05 -6.11 -0.59
N GLU A 146 1.13 -6.89 -0.71
CA GLU A 146 1.02 -8.35 -0.81
C GLU A 146 0.30 -8.93 0.42
N PHE A 147 -0.56 -9.92 0.18
CA PHE A 147 -1.34 -10.60 1.22
C PHE A 147 -2.37 -9.72 1.93
N GLU A 148 -2.89 -8.69 1.26
CA GLU A 148 -4.09 -7.99 1.70
C GLU A 148 -5.28 -8.95 1.78
N GLU A 149 -5.95 -9.00 2.94
CA GLU A 149 -7.05 -9.92 3.22
C GLU A 149 -8.40 -9.21 3.35
N HIS A 150 -8.40 -7.88 3.56
CA HIS A 150 -9.63 -7.13 3.80
C HIS A 150 -10.47 -7.00 2.52
N PRO A 151 -11.68 -7.61 2.46
CA PRO A 151 -12.47 -7.66 1.23
C PRO A 151 -12.88 -6.28 0.71
N GLU A 152 -13.10 -5.33 1.62
CA GLU A 152 -13.45 -3.95 1.27
C GLU A 152 -12.28 -3.20 0.63
N VAL A 153 -11.06 -3.41 1.13
CA VAL A 153 -9.83 -2.83 0.55
C VAL A 153 -9.59 -3.41 -0.84
N ILE A 154 -9.74 -4.73 -1.00
CA ILE A 154 -9.61 -5.41 -2.30
C ILE A 154 -10.67 -4.88 -3.28
N THR A 155 -11.92 -4.75 -2.83
CA THR A 155 -13.02 -4.27 -3.67
C THR A 155 -12.80 -2.83 -4.10
N ALA A 156 -12.45 -1.94 -3.17
CA ALA A 156 -12.17 -0.54 -3.46
C ALA A 156 -11.00 -0.39 -4.43
N ALA A 157 -9.91 -1.15 -4.23
CA ALA A 157 -8.75 -1.16 -5.10
C ALA A 157 -9.10 -1.61 -6.53
N ALA A 158 -9.85 -2.71 -6.67
CA ALA A 158 -10.29 -3.18 -7.98
C ALA A 158 -11.22 -2.18 -8.68
N SER A 159 -12.19 -1.60 -7.95
CA SER A 159 -13.07 -0.56 -8.49
C SER A 159 -12.30 0.67 -8.97
N ARG A 160 -11.28 1.11 -8.22
CA ARG A 160 -10.39 2.21 -8.60
C ARG A 160 -9.66 1.93 -9.92
N GLN A 161 -9.08 0.73 -10.06
CA GLN A 161 -8.36 0.36 -11.29
C GLN A 161 -9.31 0.23 -12.49
N SER A 162 -10.44 -0.46 -12.33
CA SER A 162 -11.41 -0.61 -13.42
C SER A 162 -11.97 0.73 -13.88
N ALA A 163 -12.34 1.63 -12.94
CA ALA A 163 -12.85 2.95 -13.28
C ALA A 163 -11.87 3.74 -14.14
N TYR A 164 -10.58 3.74 -13.77
CA TYR A 164 -9.55 4.41 -14.56
C TYR A 164 -9.34 3.76 -15.93
N LEU A 165 -9.19 2.43 -15.98
CA LEU A 165 -8.94 1.72 -17.24
C LEU A 165 -10.10 1.91 -18.24
N HIS A 166 -11.34 2.01 -17.79
CA HIS A 166 -12.47 2.36 -18.65
C HIS A 166 -12.35 3.76 -19.26
N THR A 167 -11.79 4.74 -18.53
CA THR A 167 -11.50 6.07 -19.10
C THR A 167 -10.31 6.04 -20.05
N ALA A 168 -9.33 5.17 -19.81
CA ALA A 168 -8.16 4.99 -20.68
C ALA A 168 -8.47 4.17 -21.95
N ALA A 169 -9.63 3.51 -22.03
CA ALA A 169 -10.06 2.65 -23.15
C ALA A 169 -10.39 3.39 -24.45
N THR A 170 -9.99 4.66 -24.59
CA THR A 170 -10.27 5.50 -25.77
C THR A 170 -9.09 5.50 -26.74
N GLY A 171 -9.37 5.50 -28.05
CA GLY A 171 -8.34 5.65 -29.09
C GLY A 171 -7.52 4.38 -29.36
N ALA A 172 -6.21 4.55 -29.60
CA ALA A 172 -5.31 3.52 -30.11
C ALA A 172 -5.03 2.37 -29.12
N HIS A 173 -5.21 2.59 -27.81
CA HIS A 173 -4.84 1.64 -26.75
C HIS A 173 -6.03 0.84 -26.19
N ARG A 174 -7.14 0.75 -26.94
CA ARG A 174 -8.35 0.05 -26.48
C ARG A 174 -8.10 -1.42 -26.13
N ARG A 175 -7.27 -2.09 -26.93
CA ARG A 175 -6.98 -3.52 -26.76
C ARG A 175 -6.22 -3.77 -25.45
N GLU A 176 -5.23 -2.93 -25.18
CA GLU A 176 -4.39 -2.93 -23.99
C GLU A 176 -5.25 -2.67 -22.74
N SER A 177 -6.14 -1.68 -22.79
CA SER A 177 -7.06 -1.39 -21.69
C SER A 177 -8.00 -2.57 -21.42
N GLN A 178 -8.56 -3.18 -22.48
CA GLN A 178 -9.43 -4.35 -22.32
C GLN A 178 -8.69 -5.56 -21.74
N GLN A 179 -7.44 -5.77 -22.13
CA GLN A 179 -6.61 -6.82 -21.54
C GLN A 179 -6.41 -6.58 -20.03
N LEU A 180 -6.00 -5.37 -19.64
CA LEU A 180 -5.81 -5.04 -18.23
C LEU A 180 -7.11 -5.12 -17.42
N LEU A 181 -8.25 -4.72 -18.00
CA LEU A 181 -9.55 -4.88 -17.36
C LEU A 181 -9.86 -6.35 -17.05
N ASN A 182 -9.54 -7.26 -17.96
CA ASN A 182 -9.73 -8.70 -17.75
C ASN A 182 -8.79 -9.22 -16.64
N GLU A 183 -7.54 -8.76 -16.61
CA GLU A 183 -6.58 -9.13 -15.58
C GLU A 183 -6.98 -8.60 -14.19
N VAL A 184 -7.44 -7.35 -14.10
CA VAL A 184 -8.00 -6.75 -12.88
C VAL A 184 -9.23 -7.52 -12.40
N ALA A 185 -10.14 -7.90 -13.31
CA ALA A 185 -11.30 -8.70 -12.97
C ALA A 185 -10.90 -10.08 -12.42
N LYS A 186 -9.93 -10.75 -13.05
CA LYS A 186 -9.39 -12.03 -12.58
C LYS A 186 -8.73 -11.90 -11.21
N ALA A 187 -7.92 -10.86 -11.00
CA ALA A 187 -7.28 -10.57 -9.72
C ALA A 187 -8.33 -10.36 -8.62
N ARG A 188 -9.36 -9.54 -8.88
CA ARG A 188 -10.47 -9.31 -7.96
C ARG A 188 -11.19 -10.60 -7.58
N LEU A 189 -11.57 -11.42 -8.56
CA LEU A 189 -12.27 -12.69 -8.31
C LEU A 189 -11.43 -13.66 -7.48
N THR A 190 -10.13 -13.73 -7.77
CA THR A 190 -9.21 -14.61 -7.05
C THR A 190 -9.03 -14.15 -5.60
N LEU A 191 -8.87 -12.84 -5.36
CA LEU A 191 -8.53 -12.31 -4.04
C LEU A 191 -9.75 -12.16 -3.11
N LEU A 192 -10.96 -11.99 -3.66
CA LEU A 192 -12.19 -11.96 -2.88
C LEU A 192 -12.72 -13.35 -2.49
N ASP A 193 -12.29 -14.41 -3.18
CA ASP A 193 -12.57 -15.79 -2.78
C ASP A 193 -11.49 -16.28 -1.81
N ASP A 194 -11.85 -16.54 -0.55
CA ASP A 194 -10.89 -16.91 0.49
C ASP A 194 -10.08 -18.18 0.15
N LYS A 195 -10.70 -19.16 -0.53
CA LYS A 195 -10.01 -20.40 -0.90
C LYS A 195 -9.01 -20.15 -2.03
N GLN A 196 -9.42 -19.38 -3.03
CA GLN A 196 -8.56 -19.01 -4.16
C GLN A 196 -7.42 -18.09 -3.72
N ARG A 197 -7.70 -17.09 -2.87
CA ARG A 197 -6.68 -16.22 -2.25
C ARG A 197 -5.66 -17.04 -1.49
N ALA A 198 -6.10 -17.91 -0.57
CA ALA A 198 -5.18 -18.73 0.21
C ALA A 198 -4.32 -19.66 -0.66
N ALA A 199 -4.87 -20.22 -1.74
CA ALA A 199 -4.11 -21.03 -2.71
C ALA A 199 -3.08 -20.17 -3.46
N TYR A 200 -3.49 -19.00 -3.93
CA TYR A 200 -2.63 -18.04 -4.61
C TYR A 200 -1.48 -17.59 -3.71
N ASP A 201 -1.76 -17.22 -2.46
CA ASP A 201 -0.77 -16.74 -1.51
C ASP A 201 0.27 -17.80 -1.16
N ARG A 202 -0.15 -19.06 -1.02
CA ARG A 202 0.78 -20.18 -0.83
C ARG A 202 1.75 -20.29 -2.02
N SER A 203 1.26 -20.11 -3.24
CA SER A 203 2.12 -20.15 -4.44
C SER A 203 3.09 -18.96 -4.47
N LEU A 204 2.63 -17.77 -4.10
CA LEU A 204 3.43 -16.55 -4.10
C LEU A 204 4.54 -16.62 -3.05
N ARG A 205 4.24 -17.08 -1.83
CA ARG A 205 5.24 -17.30 -0.77
C ARG A 205 6.33 -18.28 -1.19
N LYS A 206 5.97 -19.37 -1.87
CA LYS A 206 6.95 -20.32 -2.43
C LYS A 206 7.85 -19.67 -3.49
N LYS A 207 7.27 -18.88 -4.39
CA LYS A 207 8.04 -18.14 -5.40
C LYS A 207 9.04 -17.19 -4.75
N ARG A 208 8.60 -16.41 -3.75
CA ARG A 208 9.46 -15.46 -3.02
C ARG A 208 10.57 -16.15 -2.24
N HIS A 209 10.30 -17.31 -1.65
CA HIS A 209 11.32 -18.12 -1.00
C HIS A 209 12.41 -18.54 -1.99
N LYS A 210 12.02 -19.11 -3.13
CA LYS A 210 12.95 -19.55 -4.17
C LYS A 210 13.79 -18.40 -4.73
N GLU A 211 13.19 -17.23 -4.95
CA GLU A 211 13.91 -16.04 -5.40
C GLU A 211 14.92 -15.56 -4.35
N ARG A 212 14.55 -15.56 -3.06
CA ARG A 212 15.47 -15.20 -1.96
C ARG A 212 16.64 -16.18 -1.87
N GLU A 213 16.38 -17.48 -1.96
CA GLU A 213 17.43 -18.51 -1.98
C GLU A 213 18.37 -18.31 -3.18
N SER A 214 17.82 -18.01 -4.37
CA SER A 214 18.64 -17.74 -5.55
C SER A 214 19.52 -16.50 -5.38
N LYS A 215 18.99 -15.40 -4.80
CA LYS A 215 19.78 -14.19 -4.53
C LYS A 215 20.87 -14.44 -3.49
N LEU A 216 20.56 -15.14 -2.41
CA LEU A 216 21.51 -15.48 -1.37
C LEU A 216 22.64 -16.39 -1.91
N SER A 217 22.32 -17.32 -2.82
CA SER A 217 23.32 -18.18 -3.45
C SER A 217 24.28 -17.45 -4.40
N LEU A 218 23.84 -16.32 -4.99
CA LEU A 218 24.67 -15.49 -5.86
C LEU A 218 25.61 -14.58 -5.06
N GLU A 219 25.16 -14.07 -3.90
CA GLU A 219 26.00 -13.23 -3.02
C GLU A 219 27.09 -14.02 -2.28
N VAL A 220 26.90 -15.32 -2.05
CA VAL A 220 27.90 -16.19 -1.40
C VAL A 220 29.03 -16.62 -2.38
N GLY A 221 28.84 -16.45 -3.69
CA GLY A 221 29.82 -16.84 -4.72
C GLY A 221 31.05 -15.94 -4.83
N ASP A 222 30.96 -14.67 -4.40
CA ASP A 222 32.03 -13.68 -4.59
C ASP A 222 32.97 -13.54 -3.37
N GLY A 223 32.73 -14.30 -2.30
CA GLY A 223 33.42 -14.15 -0.99
C GLY A 223 34.40 -15.25 -0.59
N LEU A 224 34.60 -16.31 -1.38
CA LEU A 224 35.47 -17.44 -1.00
C LEU A 224 36.51 -17.78 -2.09
N GLY A 225 37.35 -16.80 -2.41
CA GLY A 225 38.63 -17.00 -3.07
C GLY A 225 39.78 -16.77 -2.09
N LEU A 226 40.06 -17.73 -1.19
CA LEU A 226 41.40 -18.10 -0.69
C LEU A 226 41.25 -19.11 0.45
N LEU A 227 41.26 -20.40 0.12
CA LEU A 227 41.89 -21.45 0.93
C LEU A 227 42.11 -22.64 -0.01
N GLU A 228 43.08 -22.44 -0.89
CA GLU A 228 43.80 -23.54 -1.50
C GLU A 228 44.50 -24.31 -0.38
N LYS A 229 44.12 -25.58 -0.21
CA LYS A 229 45.06 -26.65 0.08
C LYS A 229 44.42 -28.01 -0.18
N GLU A 230 44.75 -28.52 -1.37
CA GLU A 230 45.31 -29.85 -1.59
C GLU A 230 44.49 -31.07 -1.12
N SER A 231 44.02 -31.82 -2.10
CA SER A 231 43.75 -33.25 -2.02
C SER A 231 44.45 -33.89 -3.24
N PRO A 232 44.85 -35.19 -3.28
CA PRO A 232 44.94 -36.21 -2.23
C PRO A 232 46.29 -36.97 -2.24
N ARG A 233 46.71 -37.56 -1.12
CA ARG A 233 47.60 -38.73 -1.16
C ARG A 233 47.02 -39.89 -0.35
N SER A 234 46.70 -40.92 -1.12
CA SER A 234 46.59 -42.33 -0.75
C SER A 234 47.59 -42.74 0.33
N SER A 235 47.14 -43.50 1.33
CA SER A 235 47.78 -44.73 1.80
C SER A 235 46.89 -45.41 2.84
N THR A 236 46.53 -46.65 2.53
CA THR A 236 46.35 -47.79 3.43
C THR A 236 46.85 -47.58 4.87
N ASP A 237 46.07 -47.99 5.87
CA ASP A 237 46.19 -49.30 6.53
C ASP A 237 45.54 -49.30 7.93
N SER A 238 45.09 -50.48 8.36
CA SER A 238 44.90 -50.93 9.74
C SER A 238 43.73 -50.41 10.58
N LEU A 239 42.65 -51.22 10.56
CA LEU A 239 42.08 -51.91 11.72
C LEU A 239 42.67 -51.51 13.08
N GLN A 240 41.84 -51.05 14.04
CA GLN A 240 41.70 -51.71 15.36
C GLN A 240 40.37 -51.38 16.04
N LEU A 241 39.64 -52.47 16.25
CA LEU A 241 38.59 -52.75 17.21
C LEU A 241 38.95 -52.25 18.62
N ARG A 242 38.09 -51.42 19.25
CA ARG A 242 37.98 -51.44 20.72
C ARG A 242 36.61 -51.01 21.23
N GLU A 243 35.84 -52.05 21.51
CA GLU A 243 34.69 -52.13 22.38
C GLU A 243 35.01 -51.68 23.82
N ARG A 244 34.10 -50.92 24.46
CA ARG A 244 33.88 -50.77 25.92
C ARG A 244 32.70 -49.82 26.15
N LYS A 245 31.47 -50.32 26.32
CA LYS A 245 30.85 -50.84 27.56
C LYS A 245 30.60 -49.77 28.63
N SER A 246 29.30 -49.44 28.78
CA SER A 246 28.55 -49.27 30.03
C SER A 246 28.93 -48.12 30.98
N ARG A 247 27.96 -47.23 31.28
CA ARG A 247 27.27 -47.15 32.60
C ARG A 247 26.36 -45.90 32.68
N ARG A 248 25.05 -46.13 32.78
CA ARG A 248 24.14 -45.43 33.73
C ARG A 248 24.29 -46.17 35.09
N PRO A 249 23.91 -45.64 36.28
CA PRO A 249 22.58 -45.07 36.57
C PRO A 249 22.47 -44.00 37.71
N THR A 250 21.24 -43.48 37.91
CA THR A 250 20.52 -43.11 39.18
C THR A 250 21.16 -42.12 40.17
N GLU A 251 20.49 -41.28 40.96
CA GLU A 251 19.10 -40.85 41.26
C GLU A 251 19.23 -39.68 42.29
N THR A 252 18.10 -39.18 42.84
CA THR A 252 17.98 -38.52 44.18
C THR A 252 18.20 -36.99 44.16
N SER A 253 17.36 -36.12 44.74
CA SER A 253 16.04 -36.17 45.39
C SER A 253 15.61 -34.74 45.78
N LEU A 254 14.29 -34.52 45.87
CA LEU A 254 13.50 -33.70 46.81
C LEU A 254 13.86 -32.26 47.26
N GLY A 255 12.79 -31.46 47.32
CA GLY A 255 12.55 -30.26 48.14
C GLY A 255 11.87 -29.19 47.27
N VAL A 256 10.57 -28.87 47.29
CA VAL A 256 9.53 -28.67 48.33
C VAL A 256 9.87 -27.60 49.37
N LEU A 257 8.85 -26.77 49.66
CA LEU A 257 8.70 -25.65 50.60
C LEU A 257 8.98 -24.26 49.99
N ASP A 258 8.23 -23.19 50.22
CA ASP A 258 6.85 -22.87 50.63
C ASP A 258 6.80 -21.31 50.77
N ALA A 259 5.61 -20.77 51.02
CA ALA A 259 5.28 -19.39 51.48
C ALA A 259 5.15 -18.31 50.39
N GLU A 260 3.95 -17.83 50.03
CA GLU A 260 2.99 -17.05 50.85
C GLU A 260 3.62 -15.88 51.61
N ASN A 261 3.38 -14.64 51.14
CA ASN A 261 2.74 -13.68 52.02
C ASN A 261 2.01 -12.54 51.29
N ASN A 262 0.83 -12.28 51.83
CA ASN A 262 -0.20 -11.30 51.52
C ASN A 262 0.11 -9.93 52.17
N HIS A 263 -0.70 -8.91 51.83
CA HIS A 263 -1.07 -7.62 52.48
C HIS A 263 -1.18 -6.55 51.37
N GLY A 264 -2.36 -6.09 50.92
CA GLY A 264 -3.41 -5.36 51.67
C GLY A 264 -2.95 -3.90 51.84
N VAL A 265 -3.70 -2.82 51.57
CA VAL A 265 -5.15 -2.53 51.47
C VAL A 265 -5.33 -1.05 51.03
N GLU A 266 -6.59 -0.66 50.72
CA GLU A 266 -7.20 0.70 50.86
C GLU A 266 -6.81 1.82 49.85
N GLU A 267 -7.67 2.76 49.39
CA GLU A 267 -9.11 3.05 49.54
C GLU A 267 -9.50 4.20 48.55
N LEU A 268 -10.76 4.19 48.09
CA LEU A 268 -11.70 5.31 47.81
C LEU A 268 -11.36 6.56 46.93
N SER A 269 -12.36 6.86 46.07
CA SER A 269 -12.64 8.03 45.19
C SER A 269 -12.94 9.35 45.95
N PRO A 270 -13.41 10.50 45.38
CA PRO A 270 -13.67 10.89 43.98
C PRO A 270 -13.30 12.37 43.57
N ALA A 271 -13.53 12.68 42.29
CA ALA A 271 -14.04 13.93 41.70
C ALA A 271 -13.46 15.32 42.08
N THR A 272 -12.92 16.00 41.06
CA THR A 272 -13.06 17.47 40.93
C THR A 272 -13.46 17.84 39.52
N ARG A 273 -14.68 18.37 39.41
CA ARG A 273 -15.15 19.25 38.33
C ARG A 273 -14.31 20.54 38.38
N ASN A 274 -13.91 21.08 37.23
CA ASN A 274 -13.76 22.52 37.13
C ASN A 274 -14.56 23.04 35.93
N THR A 275 -15.49 23.89 36.28
CA THR A 275 -16.52 24.53 35.49
C THR A 275 -16.05 25.92 35.05
N SER A 276 -16.50 26.32 33.87
CA SER A 276 -16.91 27.70 33.55
C SER A 276 -15.84 28.81 33.52
N ARG A 277 -15.50 29.23 32.29
CA ARG A 277 -15.58 30.66 31.92
C ARG A 277 -16.21 30.82 30.54
N LEU A 278 -17.54 30.97 30.57
CA LEU A 278 -18.28 31.73 29.57
C LEU A 278 -17.98 33.21 29.82
N THR A 279 -17.46 33.90 28.81
CA THR A 279 -17.71 35.33 28.64
C THR A 279 -18.16 35.55 27.21
N GLN A 280 -19.43 35.91 27.09
CA GLN A 280 -20.10 36.43 25.93
C GLN A 280 -19.40 37.69 25.42
N PHE A 281 -19.28 37.82 24.10
CA PHE A 281 -19.33 39.12 23.43
C PHE A 281 -20.42 39.04 22.34
N GLN A 282 -21.45 39.87 22.53
CA GLN A 282 -22.56 40.18 21.64
C GLN A 282 -22.02 40.88 20.38
N LEU A 283 -22.39 40.50 19.15
CA LEU A 283 -23.61 40.78 18.37
C LEU A 283 -23.66 42.17 17.68
N ARG A 284 -23.99 42.11 16.37
CA ARG A 284 -24.35 43.15 15.37
C ARG A 284 -23.17 43.62 14.50
N VAL A 285 -23.27 43.61 13.16
CA VAL A 285 -24.29 44.29 12.33
C VAL A 285 -24.67 43.50 11.06
N LEU A 286 -25.97 43.53 10.73
CA LEU A 286 -26.59 43.11 9.47
C LEU A 286 -26.25 44.04 8.30
N GLY A 287 -26.17 43.48 7.09
CA GLY A 287 -26.93 44.01 5.95
C GLY A 287 -26.14 44.39 4.69
N SER A 288 -26.76 44.06 3.55
CA SER A 288 -26.47 44.47 2.16
C SER A 288 -25.65 43.44 1.36
N SER A 289 -26.03 43.02 0.16
CA SER A 289 -27.27 43.18 -0.60
C SER A 289 -27.21 42.20 -1.77
N ALA A 290 -28.39 41.80 -2.24
CA ALA A 290 -28.59 41.05 -3.47
C ALA A 290 -28.03 41.83 -4.68
N ALA A 291 -26.92 41.35 -5.25
CA ALA A 291 -26.38 41.85 -6.52
C ALA A 291 -25.53 40.77 -7.21
N ALA A 292 -26.14 39.61 -7.51
CA ALA A 292 -25.51 38.60 -8.37
C ALA A 292 -26.52 37.78 -9.20
N LEU A 293 -27.72 38.32 -9.44
CA LEU A 293 -28.76 37.72 -10.28
C LEU A 293 -29.29 38.67 -11.38
N LEU A 294 -28.44 39.58 -11.87
CA LEU A 294 -28.75 40.43 -13.03
C LEU A 294 -27.53 40.61 -13.98
N ILE A 295 -26.80 39.52 -14.26
CA ILE A 295 -25.76 39.52 -15.31
C ILE A 295 -26.04 38.47 -16.41
N ILE A 296 -27.10 37.65 -16.27
CA ILE A 296 -27.49 36.62 -17.27
C ILE A 296 -28.64 37.09 -18.20
N ALA A 297 -29.09 38.36 -18.12
CA ALA A 297 -30.18 38.89 -18.95
C ALA A 297 -29.80 40.05 -19.89
N MET A 298 -28.51 40.34 -20.09
CA MET A 298 -28.03 41.46 -20.94
C MET A 298 -27.05 41.02 -22.05
N LEU A 299 -27.00 39.71 -22.39
CA LEU A 299 -26.17 39.18 -23.48
C LEU A 299 -26.97 38.50 -24.61
N SER A 300 -28.29 38.71 -24.66
CA SER A 300 -29.16 38.21 -25.75
C SER A 300 -29.81 39.31 -26.60
N PHE A 301 -29.43 40.59 -26.41
CA PHE A 301 -30.04 41.71 -27.13
C PHE A 301 -29.11 42.42 -28.14
N ALA A 302 -27.83 42.05 -28.23
CA ALA A 302 -26.86 42.74 -29.10
C ALA A 302 -26.55 42.05 -30.44
N PHE A 303 -27.21 40.95 -30.81
CA PHE A 303 -26.95 40.23 -32.08
C PHE A 303 -28.13 40.23 -33.07
N ARG A 304 -29.13 41.12 -32.88
CA ARG A 304 -30.29 41.23 -33.78
C ARG A 304 -30.59 42.68 -34.17
N ARG A 305 -29.62 43.35 -34.80
CA ARG A 305 -29.84 44.50 -35.70
C ARG A 305 -28.54 44.84 -36.43
N GLY A 306 -28.46 44.47 -37.69
CA GLY A 306 -27.29 44.68 -38.56
C GLY A 306 -27.41 43.92 -39.87
N SER A 307 -28.49 44.18 -40.61
CA SER A 307 -28.64 43.91 -42.04
C SER A 307 -29.24 45.18 -42.64
#